data_AF-A0A850LU25-F1
#
_entry.id   AF-A0A850LU25-F1
#
_cell.length_a   1.000
_cell.length_b   1.000
_cell.length_c   1.000
_cell.angle_alpha   90.00
_cell.angle_beta   90.00
_cell.angle_gamma   90.00
#
_symmetry.space_group_name_H-M   'P 1'
#
loop_
_entity.id
_entity.type
_entity.pdbx_description
1 polymer ?
#
loop_
_entity_poly.entity_id
_entity_poly.type
_entity_poly.pdbx_seq_one_letter_code
_entity_poly.pdbx_strand_id
1 'polypeptide(L)'
;MEDWSTNQMPYTIGSVDEKILTAYQPNMDDLDIVDEYQTQILLLLFLEGMTKCSPPSLSFQGIKRKLDLHQQILTNALNRLLDKDFIQKSTDNHYILTKKGIQFIRTFSPNVSNSELNTPTIESVYKTDITAESFLNGLKGKWFGDFRWIGWFQDSDSTKLEWISTDNSIEAVAWHKNSRLNSYPYLIKTIIFQKSPLITPEEMKQKANWFKYHFNKKLAKIGALIEEYLPEESVLQLKSSRNNDWFFQTCIN
;
A
#
# COMPACT_ATOMS: atom_id res chain seq x y z
N MET A 1 44.94 -11.53 -8.29
CA MET A 1 44.48 -10.67 -7.18
C MET A 1 43.92 -9.41 -7.82
N GLU A 2 42.88 -9.53 -8.62
CA GLU A 2 41.45 -9.45 -8.23
C GLU A 2 41.11 -8.09 -7.61
N ASP A 3 40.90 -7.16 -8.52
CA ASP A 3 40.16 -5.91 -8.41
C ASP A 3 38.67 -6.23 -8.61
N TRP A 4 37.85 -6.00 -7.59
CA TRP A 4 36.39 -6.17 -7.64
C TRP A 4 35.73 -4.82 -7.35
N SER A 5 35.38 -4.16 -8.45
CA SER A 5 34.23 -3.27 -8.66
C SER A 5 33.21 -3.23 -7.52
N THR A 6 33.00 -2.05 -6.93
CA THR A 6 31.72 -1.72 -6.28
C THR A 6 30.98 -0.74 -7.17
N ASN A 7 30.04 -1.27 -7.95
CA ASN A 7 29.02 -0.49 -8.67
C ASN A 7 28.22 0.35 -7.67
N GLN A 8 28.44 1.66 -7.67
CA GLN A 8 27.51 2.60 -7.05
C GLN A 8 26.30 2.78 -7.99
N MET A 9 25.12 2.40 -7.50
CA MET A 9 23.82 2.68 -8.11
C MET A 9 23.57 4.21 -8.13
N PRO A 10 23.22 4.83 -9.26
CA PRO A 10 22.92 6.25 -9.30
C PRO A 10 21.43 6.44 -9.00
N TYR A 11 21.07 6.77 -7.76
CA TYR A 11 19.78 7.37 -7.45
C TYR A 11 19.99 8.78 -6.93
N THR A 12 20.12 9.72 -7.87
CA THR A 12 19.89 11.14 -7.61
C THR A 12 18.44 11.43 -8.02
N ILE A 13 17.50 11.42 -7.07
CA ILE A 13 16.18 12.00 -7.28
C ILE A 13 16.34 13.50 -7.06
N GLY A 14 16.82 14.20 -8.09
CA GLY A 14 16.66 15.63 -8.20
C GLY A 14 15.20 15.94 -8.47
N SER A 15 14.69 17.01 -7.84
CA SER A 15 13.66 17.92 -8.34
C SER A 15 13.04 17.47 -9.65
N VAL A 16 11.75 17.09 -9.63
CA VAL A 16 10.99 16.76 -10.83
C VAL A 16 10.98 17.99 -11.74
N ASP A 17 11.90 18.02 -12.71
CA ASP A 17 11.88 19.01 -13.77
C ASP A 17 10.54 18.86 -14.50
N GLU A 18 9.70 19.90 -14.42
CA GLU A 18 8.44 20.03 -15.19
C GLU A 18 8.65 19.83 -16.71
N LYS A 19 9.90 19.82 -17.19
CA LYS A 19 10.28 19.51 -18.58
C LYS A 19 10.26 18.04 -18.96
N ILE A 20 10.12 17.09 -18.03
CA ILE A 20 9.94 15.65 -18.36
C ILE A 20 8.47 15.34 -18.71
N LEU A 21 7.54 16.27 -18.45
CA LEU A 21 6.10 16.11 -18.68
C LEU A 21 5.66 16.19 -20.15
N THR A 22 6.57 16.37 -21.12
CA THR A 22 6.22 16.73 -22.50
C THR A 22 6.48 15.67 -23.58
N ALA A 23 6.51 14.36 -23.27
CA ALA A 23 6.85 13.38 -24.32
C ALA A 23 6.19 11.99 -24.25
N TYR A 24 5.12 11.77 -23.47
CA TYR A 24 4.29 10.57 -23.67
C TYR A 24 2.95 10.96 -24.28
N GLN A 25 2.89 10.90 -25.60
CA GLN A 25 1.63 10.74 -26.30
C GLN A 25 1.37 9.22 -26.34
N PRO A 26 0.36 8.69 -25.63
CA PRO A 26 -0.01 7.29 -25.81
C PRO A 26 -0.25 7.08 -27.30
N ASN A 27 0.45 6.10 -27.88
CA ASN A 27 0.21 5.76 -29.27
C ASN A 27 -1.26 5.33 -29.38
N MET A 28 -1.95 5.71 -30.46
CA MET A 28 -3.37 5.44 -30.63
C MET A 28 -3.67 3.92 -30.59
N ASP A 29 -2.66 3.12 -30.93
CA ASP A 29 -2.66 1.66 -30.77
C ASP A 29 -2.71 1.20 -29.30
N ASP A 30 -2.06 1.88 -28.35
CA ASP A 30 -2.06 1.46 -26.93
C ASP A 30 -3.47 1.60 -26.29
N LEU A 31 -4.29 2.52 -26.80
CA LEU A 31 -5.65 2.82 -26.33
C LEU A 31 -6.68 1.72 -26.68
N ASP A 32 -6.54 1.07 -27.83
CA ASP A 32 -7.46 0.01 -28.30
C ASP A 32 -7.15 -1.39 -27.71
N ILE A 33 -6.00 -1.57 -27.03
CA ILE A 33 -5.51 -2.92 -26.66
C ILE A 33 -5.69 -3.21 -25.16
N VAL A 34 -5.97 -2.22 -24.29
CA VAL A 34 -6.14 -2.44 -22.85
C VAL A 34 -7.61 -2.72 -22.55
N ASP A 35 -7.93 -3.96 -22.21
CA ASP A 35 -9.29 -4.35 -21.83
C ASP A 35 -9.69 -3.83 -20.44
N GLU A 36 -10.94 -4.07 -20.06
CA GLU A 36 -11.51 -3.63 -18.78
C GLU A 36 -10.70 -4.16 -17.58
N TYR A 37 -10.30 -5.43 -17.58
CA TYR A 37 -9.56 -6.03 -16.47
C TYR A 37 -8.13 -5.48 -16.38
N GLN A 38 -7.47 -5.30 -17.51
CA GLN A 38 -6.16 -4.65 -17.56
C GLN A 38 -6.26 -3.21 -16.99
N THR A 39 -7.30 -2.47 -17.35
CA THR A 39 -7.55 -1.11 -16.84
C THR A 39 -7.79 -1.12 -15.33
N GLN A 40 -8.62 -2.03 -14.82
CA GLN A 40 -8.88 -2.17 -13.38
C GLN A 40 -7.59 -2.48 -12.59
N ILE A 41 -6.71 -3.35 -13.12
CA ILE A 41 -5.42 -3.66 -12.50
C ILE A 41 -4.50 -2.44 -12.48
N LEU A 42 -4.38 -1.73 -13.61
CA LEU A 42 -3.55 -0.53 -13.70
C LEU A 42 -4.07 0.56 -12.76
N LEU A 43 -5.38 0.77 -12.72
CA LEU A 43 -6.02 1.73 -11.82
C LEU A 43 -5.79 1.35 -10.36
N LEU A 44 -5.93 0.07 -9.99
CA LEU A 44 -5.64 -0.40 -8.64
C LEU A 44 -4.20 -0.09 -8.25
N LEU A 45 -3.23 -0.52 -9.05
CA LEU A 45 -1.81 -0.27 -8.77
C LEU A 45 -1.49 1.23 -8.75
N PHE A 46 -2.18 2.03 -9.54
CA PHE A 46 -1.99 3.48 -9.59
C PHE A 46 -2.54 4.16 -8.34
N LEU A 47 -3.80 3.88 -7.97
CA LEU A 47 -4.44 4.46 -6.79
C LEU A 47 -3.73 4.05 -5.50
N GLU A 48 -3.32 2.78 -5.39
CA GLU A 48 -2.56 2.29 -4.24
C GLU A 48 -1.19 2.97 -4.09
N GLY A 49 -0.60 3.45 -5.18
CA GLY A 49 0.65 4.23 -5.18
C GLY A 49 0.46 5.73 -5.01
N MET A 50 -0.59 6.30 -5.61
CA MET A 50 -0.95 7.72 -5.55
C MET A 50 -1.25 8.16 -4.12
N THR A 51 -1.75 7.26 -3.28
CA THR A 51 -1.97 7.62 -1.89
C THR A 51 -0.68 8.04 -1.19
N LYS A 52 0.53 7.56 -1.59
CA LYS A 52 1.82 7.87 -0.92
C LYS A 52 3.11 7.71 -1.75
N CYS A 53 3.43 8.53 -2.74
CA CYS A 53 4.82 8.77 -3.21
C CYS A 53 5.69 7.63 -3.82
N SER A 54 5.31 6.35 -3.80
CA SER A 54 6.08 5.23 -4.35
C SER A 54 5.17 4.12 -4.90
N PRO A 55 5.55 3.40 -5.97
CA PRO A 55 4.69 2.39 -6.59
C PRO A 55 4.45 1.21 -5.62
N PRO A 56 3.20 0.74 -5.48
CA PRO A 56 2.85 -0.32 -4.55
C PRO A 56 3.31 -1.66 -5.08
N SER A 57 3.68 -2.57 -4.17
CA SER A 57 4.12 -3.94 -4.49
C SER A 57 3.03 -4.94 -4.08
N LEU A 58 2.18 -5.33 -5.03
CA LEU A 58 1.05 -6.22 -4.79
C LEU A 58 1.32 -7.66 -5.24
N SER A 59 0.97 -8.64 -4.41
CA SER A 59 1.05 -10.04 -4.80
C SER A 59 -0.07 -10.42 -5.79
N PHE A 60 0.10 -11.50 -6.57
CA PHE A 60 -0.97 -12.06 -7.42
C PHE A 60 -2.28 -12.25 -6.64
N GLN A 61 -2.17 -12.88 -5.47
CA GLN A 61 -3.32 -13.16 -4.61
C GLN A 61 -3.90 -11.88 -4.00
N GLY A 62 -3.08 -10.85 -3.81
CA GLY A 62 -3.52 -9.53 -3.39
C GLY A 62 -4.40 -8.85 -4.44
N ILE A 63 -3.93 -8.77 -5.68
CA ILE A 63 -4.69 -8.21 -6.81
C ILE A 63 -5.99 -8.99 -7.02
N LYS A 64 -5.90 -10.33 -6.99
CA LYS A 64 -7.06 -11.22 -7.11
C LYS A 64 -8.16 -10.87 -6.11
N ARG A 65 -7.80 -10.66 -4.84
CA ARG A 65 -8.77 -10.35 -3.78
C ARG A 65 -9.29 -8.92 -3.86
N LYS A 66 -8.44 -7.95 -4.18
CA LYS A 66 -8.87 -6.55 -4.26
C LYS A 66 -9.87 -6.34 -5.38
N LEU A 67 -9.70 -7.02 -6.52
CA LEU A 67 -10.57 -6.93 -7.69
C LEU A 67 -11.63 -8.05 -7.79
N ASP A 68 -11.64 -9.00 -6.87
CA ASP A 68 -12.51 -10.19 -6.88
C ASP A 68 -12.49 -10.96 -8.23
N LEU A 69 -11.30 -11.09 -8.83
CA LEU A 69 -11.15 -11.71 -10.15
C LEU A 69 -10.92 -13.23 -10.06
N HIS A 70 -11.47 -13.96 -11.04
CA HIS A 70 -11.11 -15.36 -11.23
C HIS A 70 -9.62 -15.48 -11.63
N GLN A 71 -8.95 -16.55 -11.17
CA GLN A 71 -7.50 -16.69 -11.32
C GLN A 71 -7.06 -16.68 -12.79
N GLN A 72 -7.82 -17.31 -13.69
CA GLN A 72 -7.47 -17.39 -15.11
C GLN A 72 -7.60 -16.03 -15.80
N ILE A 73 -8.62 -15.25 -15.45
CA ILE A 73 -8.82 -13.89 -15.97
C ILE A 73 -7.63 -13.02 -15.53
N LEU A 74 -7.31 -13.07 -14.23
CA LEU A 74 -6.20 -12.31 -13.68
C LEU A 74 -4.85 -12.69 -14.31
N THR A 75 -4.56 -13.99 -14.44
CA THR A 75 -3.32 -14.45 -15.09
C THR A 75 -3.20 -13.93 -16.51
N ASN A 76 -4.28 -14.02 -17.30
CA ASN A 76 -4.27 -13.55 -18.68
C ASN A 76 -4.06 -12.04 -18.77
N ALA A 77 -4.76 -11.26 -17.94
CA ALA A 77 -4.62 -9.81 -17.91
C ALA A 77 -3.22 -9.38 -17.47
N LEU A 78 -2.65 -10.00 -16.43
CA LEU A 78 -1.31 -9.69 -15.95
C LEU A 78 -0.24 -10.03 -16.98
N ASN A 79 -0.35 -11.17 -17.68
CA ASN A 79 0.60 -11.53 -18.74
C ASN A 79 0.57 -10.50 -19.87
N ARG A 80 -0.62 -10.08 -20.32
CA ARG A 80 -0.76 -9.02 -21.34
C ARG A 80 -0.15 -7.70 -20.90
N LEU A 81 -0.32 -7.31 -19.63
CA LEU A 81 0.26 -6.10 -19.07
C LEU A 81 1.80 -6.18 -18.96
N LEU A 82 2.34 -7.36 -18.63
CA LEU A 82 3.78 -7.63 -18.63
C LEU A 82 4.36 -7.54 -20.05
N ASP A 83 3.71 -8.18 -21.02
CA ASP A 83 4.14 -8.19 -22.43
C ASP A 83 4.18 -6.77 -23.03
N LYS A 84 3.30 -5.88 -22.56
CA LYS A 84 3.22 -4.48 -22.96
C LYS A 84 4.16 -3.54 -22.19
N ASP A 85 4.90 -4.06 -21.21
CA ASP A 85 5.75 -3.28 -20.31
C ASP A 85 4.98 -2.22 -19.51
N PHE A 86 3.70 -2.47 -19.17
CA PHE A 86 2.94 -1.59 -18.28
C PHE A 86 3.11 -1.93 -16.80
N ILE A 87 3.41 -3.20 -16.52
CA ILE A 87 3.78 -3.68 -15.18
C ILE A 87 5.06 -4.50 -15.28
N GLN A 88 5.73 -4.67 -14.15
CA GLN A 88 6.85 -5.59 -14.01
C GLN A 88 6.73 -6.38 -12.70
N LYS A 89 7.50 -7.47 -12.58
CA LYS A 89 7.62 -8.22 -11.33
C LYS A 89 8.78 -7.66 -10.50
N SER A 90 8.54 -7.46 -9.21
CA SER A 90 9.61 -7.23 -8.24
C SER A 90 10.39 -8.52 -7.96
N THR A 91 11.50 -8.40 -7.23
CA THR A 91 12.31 -9.53 -6.75
C THR A 91 11.51 -10.56 -5.94
N ASP A 92 10.39 -10.17 -5.34
CA ASP A 92 9.50 -11.03 -4.56
C ASP A 92 8.30 -11.58 -5.35
N ASN A 93 8.33 -11.50 -6.68
CA ASN A 93 7.22 -11.87 -7.57
C ASN A 93 5.92 -11.07 -7.34
N HIS A 94 6.01 -9.87 -6.79
CA HIS A 94 4.90 -8.93 -6.73
C HIS A 94 4.85 -8.08 -8.00
N TYR A 95 3.70 -7.51 -8.31
CA TYR A 95 3.50 -6.65 -9.47
C TYR A 95 3.59 -5.18 -9.06
N ILE A 96 4.33 -4.41 -9.87
CA ILE A 96 4.52 -2.97 -9.73
C ILE A 96 4.32 -2.30 -11.08
N LEU A 97 3.84 -1.05 -11.10
CA LEU A 97 3.76 -0.27 -12.34
C LEU A 97 5.17 0.07 -12.87
N THR A 98 5.34 0.03 -14.18
CA THR A 98 6.50 0.63 -14.84
C THR A 98 6.28 2.12 -15.07
N LYS A 99 7.33 2.84 -15.50
CA LYS A 99 7.19 4.25 -15.93
C LYS A 99 6.15 4.39 -17.06
N LYS A 100 6.15 3.47 -18.02
CA LYS A 100 5.20 3.42 -19.13
C LYS A 100 3.76 3.23 -18.63
N GLY A 101 3.55 2.28 -17.71
CA GLY A 101 2.24 2.04 -17.09
C GLY A 101 1.70 3.24 -16.31
N ILE A 102 2.56 3.95 -15.57
CA ILE A 102 2.19 5.20 -14.86
C ILE A 102 1.78 6.29 -15.84
N GLN A 103 2.53 6.49 -16.92
CA GLN A 103 2.20 7.51 -17.92
C GLN A 103 0.88 7.18 -18.62
N PHE A 104 0.69 5.92 -19.00
CA PHE A 104 -0.54 5.44 -19.63
C PHE A 104 -1.77 5.69 -18.74
N ILE A 105 -1.78 5.20 -17.50
CA ILE A 105 -2.96 5.30 -16.62
C ILE A 105 -3.28 6.75 -16.22
N ARG A 106 -2.26 7.64 -16.17
CA ARG A 106 -2.47 9.08 -15.94
C ARG A 106 -3.28 9.75 -17.04
N THR A 107 -3.24 9.24 -18.29
CA THR A 107 -4.06 9.77 -19.38
C THR A 107 -5.56 9.49 -19.19
N PHE A 108 -5.90 8.39 -18.51
CA PHE A 108 -7.28 7.98 -18.24
C PHE A 108 -7.76 8.35 -16.84
N SER A 109 -6.84 8.74 -15.96
CA SER A 109 -7.20 9.06 -14.59
C SER A 109 -8.15 10.26 -14.62
N PRO A 110 -9.41 10.10 -14.17
CA PRO A 110 -10.18 11.28 -13.82
C PRO A 110 -9.40 12.05 -12.75
N ASN A 111 -9.63 13.35 -12.63
CA ASN A 111 -9.33 14.06 -11.39
C ASN A 111 -10.10 13.33 -10.30
N VAL A 112 -9.46 12.38 -9.62
CA VAL A 112 -10.00 11.70 -8.44
C VAL A 112 -10.01 12.76 -7.35
N SER A 113 -10.96 13.70 -7.40
CA SER A 113 -12.25 13.40 -6.80
C SER A 113 -12.10 12.61 -5.52
N ASN A 114 -11.26 13.13 -4.62
CA ASN A 114 -10.87 12.49 -3.38
C ASN A 114 -12.13 12.59 -2.47
N SER A 115 -13.18 11.86 -2.82
CA SER A 115 -14.47 11.92 -2.14
C SER A 115 -14.32 11.19 -0.80
N GLU A 116 -14.74 11.88 0.25
CA GLU A 116 -14.73 11.37 1.61
C GLU A 116 -15.78 10.27 1.74
N LEU A 117 -15.39 9.05 1.40
CA LEU A 117 -16.14 7.88 1.85
C LEU A 117 -15.92 7.76 3.36
N ASN A 118 -16.93 8.19 4.13
CA ASN A 118 -17.05 7.98 5.57
C ASN A 118 -17.14 6.48 5.87
N THR A 119 -16.02 5.78 5.69
CA THR A 119 -15.88 4.36 6.03
C THR A 119 -15.49 4.27 7.50
N PRO A 120 -16.22 3.50 8.32
CA PRO A 120 -15.81 3.26 9.69
C PRO A 120 -14.38 2.70 9.74
N THR A 121 -13.55 3.31 10.59
CA THR A 121 -12.16 2.89 10.82
C THR A 121 -11.89 2.64 12.30
N ILE A 122 -10.98 1.70 12.57
CA ILE A 122 -10.40 1.49 13.90
C ILE A 122 -8.89 1.71 13.79
N GLU A 123 -8.38 2.66 14.56
CA GLU A 123 -6.97 3.05 14.54
C GLU A 123 -6.24 2.67 15.83
N SER A 124 -4.95 2.41 15.72
CA SER A 124 -4.07 2.23 16.88
C SER A 124 -2.65 2.65 16.54
N VAL A 125 -1.94 3.24 17.51
CA VAL A 125 -0.57 3.72 17.32
C VAL A 125 0.33 3.09 18.39
N TYR A 126 1.51 2.64 17.99
CA TYR A 126 2.48 1.97 18.83
C TYR A 126 3.82 2.68 18.74
N LYS A 127 4.42 2.97 19.90
CA LYS A 127 5.84 3.34 19.98
C LYS A 127 6.68 2.06 19.98
N THR A 128 7.74 2.03 19.18
CA THR A 128 8.58 0.84 19.04
C THR A 128 10.03 1.14 18.67
N ASP A 129 10.94 0.26 19.04
CA ASP A 129 12.33 0.27 18.56
C ASP A 129 12.53 -0.51 17.25
N ILE A 130 11.48 -1.17 16.75
CA ILE A 130 11.51 -1.95 15.51
C ILE A 130 11.87 -1.03 14.34
N THR A 131 12.89 -1.40 13.56
CA THR A 131 13.26 -0.69 12.33
C THR A 131 12.30 -1.00 11.19
N ALA A 132 12.23 -0.12 10.19
CA ALA A 132 11.39 -0.33 9.00
C ALA A 132 11.69 -1.65 8.28
N GLU A 133 12.96 -2.00 8.18
CA GLU A 133 13.42 -3.27 7.60
C GLU A 133 12.94 -4.47 8.43
N SER A 134 13.10 -4.44 9.76
CA SER A 134 12.65 -5.52 10.64
C SER A 134 11.13 -5.68 10.61
N PHE A 135 10.41 -4.55 10.56
CA PHE A 135 8.96 -4.50 10.39
C PHE A 135 8.52 -5.16 9.09
N LEU A 136 9.11 -4.76 7.96
CA LEU A 136 8.82 -5.32 6.64
C LEU A 136 9.15 -6.82 6.62
N ASN A 137 10.38 -7.20 6.92
CA ASN A 137 10.85 -8.58 6.80
C ASN A 137 10.14 -9.53 7.78
N GLY A 138 9.76 -9.05 8.97
CA GLY A 138 9.07 -9.86 9.97
C GLY A 138 7.60 -10.16 9.66
N LEU A 139 6.94 -9.28 8.88
CA LEU A 139 5.49 -9.31 8.64
C LEU A 139 5.11 -9.57 7.17
N LYS A 140 6.02 -9.33 6.23
CA LYS A 140 5.80 -9.59 4.81
C LYS A 140 5.38 -11.03 4.57
N GLY A 141 4.31 -11.19 3.79
CA GLY A 141 3.74 -12.48 3.44
C GLY A 141 3.04 -13.21 4.59
N LYS A 142 2.98 -12.66 5.81
CA LYS A 142 2.33 -13.31 6.95
C LYS A 142 0.82 -13.17 6.87
N TRP A 143 0.13 -14.19 7.35
CA TRP A 143 -1.32 -14.19 7.52
C TRP A 143 -1.66 -14.03 9.00
N PHE A 144 -2.81 -13.44 9.29
CA PHE A 144 -3.32 -13.26 10.64
C PHE A 144 -4.76 -13.78 10.68
N GLY A 145 -4.94 -15.06 11.01
CA GLY A 145 -6.28 -15.66 11.10
C GLY A 145 -6.97 -15.62 9.76
N ASP A 146 -8.04 -14.84 9.65
CA ASP A 146 -8.79 -14.62 8.40
C ASP A 146 -8.23 -13.48 7.55
N PHE A 147 -7.21 -12.77 8.02
CA PHE A 147 -6.53 -11.73 7.25
C PHE A 147 -5.42 -12.32 6.40
N ARG A 148 -5.56 -12.21 5.08
CA ARG A 148 -4.63 -12.68 4.06
C ARG A 148 -3.76 -11.53 3.59
N TRP A 149 -2.48 -11.83 3.38
CA TRP A 149 -1.51 -10.89 2.83
C TRP A 149 -1.94 -10.35 1.46
N ILE A 150 -1.84 -9.04 1.29
CA ILE A 150 -2.06 -8.34 0.02
C ILE A 150 -0.72 -7.95 -0.60
N GLY A 151 0.05 -7.16 0.13
CA GLY A 151 1.21 -6.48 -0.42
C GLY A 151 1.82 -5.49 0.56
N TRP A 152 2.82 -4.78 0.06
CA TRP A 152 3.55 -3.77 0.82
C TRP A 152 3.90 -2.60 -0.08
N PHE A 153 4.30 -1.53 0.57
CA PHE A 153 4.73 -0.31 -0.05
C PHE A 153 5.80 0.33 0.84
N GLN A 154 6.77 1.00 0.25
CA GLN A 154 7.81 1.72 0.98
C GLN A 154 8.21 2.98 0.22
N ASP A 155 8.25 4.10 0.93
CA ASP A 155 8.84 5.36 0.47
C ASP A 155 9.99 5.77 1.42
N SER A 156 10.48 7.00 1.27
CA SER A 156 11.51 7.58 2.13
C SER A 156 11.12 7.60 3.61
N ASP A 157 9.84 7.82 3.90
CA ASP A 157 9.37 8.22 5.23
C ASP A 157 8.57 7.12 5.94
N SER A 158 8.13 6.10 5.22
CA SER A 158 7.24 5.07 5.73
C SER A 158 7.31 3.74 4.98
N THR A 159 6.85 2.70 5.67
CA THR A 159 6.61 1.37 5.13
C THR A 159 5.16 0.97 5.44
N LYS A 160 4.35 0.67 4.41
CA LYS A 160 2.97 0.17 4.52
C LYS A 160 2.94 -1.33 4.27
N LEU A 161 2.14 -2.04 5.06
CA LEU A 161 1.78 -3.43 4.85
C LEU A 161 0.26 -3.57 4.85
N GLU A 162 -0.26 -4.44 3.98
CA GLU A 162 -1.70 -4.61 3.79
C GLU A 162 -2.17 -6.05 3.90
N TRP A 163 -3.34 -6.20 4.49
CA TRP A 163 -4.07 -7.46 4.59
C TRP A 163 -5.55 -7.24 4.34
N ILE A 164 -6.21 -8.29 3.86
CA ILE A 164 -7.66 -8.31 3.68
C ILE A 164 -8.27 -9.55 4.33
N SER A 165 -9.42 -9.39 4.95
CA SER A 165 -10.21 -10.52 5.44
C SER A 165 -10.62 -11.46 4.30
N THR A 166 -10.78 -12.76 4.58
CA THR A 166 -11.15 -13.78 3.59
C THR A 166 -12.50 -13.52 2.92
N ASP A 167 -13.43 -12.89 3.64
CA ASP A 167 -14.74 -12.50 3.14
C ASP A 167 -14.76 -11.10 2.50
N ASN A 168 -13.58 -10.48 2.30
CA ASN A 168 -13.43 -9.17 1.68
C ASN A 168 -14.19 -8.04 2.42
N SER A 169 -14.58 -8.27 3.68
CA SER A 169 -15.43 -7.34 4.44
C SER A 169 -14.66 -6.23 5.13
N ILE A 170 -13.40 -6.51 5.46
CA ILE A 170 -12.49 -5.64 6.21
C ILE A 170 -11.10 -5.67 5.57
N GLU A 171 -10.47 -4.51 5.51
CA GLU A 171 -9.05 -4.34 5.17
C GLU A 171 -8.27 -3.84 6.39
N ALA A 172 -7.06 -4.37 6.61
CA ALA A 172 -6.17 -3.95 7.67
C ALA A 172 -4.86 -3.46 7.07
N VAL A 173 -4.42 -2.28 7.50
CA VAL A 173 -3.22 -1.62 7.01
C VAL A 173 -2.35 -1.27 8.20
N ALA A 174 -1.05 -1.54 8.09
CA ALA A 174 -0.06 -1.14 9.09
C ALA A 174 1.02 -0.27 8.45
N TRP A 175 1.28 0.87 9.08
CA TRP A 175 2.29 1.85 8.70
C TRP A 175 3.40 1.82 9.71
N HIS A 176 4.65 1.77 9.25
CA HIS A 176 5.83 2.04 10.05
C HIS A 176 6.44 3.35 9.55
N LYS A 177 6.78 4.27 10.45
CA LYS A 177 7.47 5.52 10.08
C LYS A 177 8.98 5.29 10.10
N ASN A 178 9.64 5.51 8.97
CA ASN A 178 11.07 5.25 8.77
C ASN A 178 11.98 6.24 9.53
N SER A 179 11.47 7.43 9.88
CA SER A 179 12.21 8.46 10.61
C SER A 179 11.99 8.39 12.13
N ARG A 180 13.08 8.49 12.89
CA ARG A 180 13.01 8.81 14.33
C ARG A 180 12.58 10.27 14.45
N LEU A 181 11.46 10.52 15.10
CA LEU A 181 11.01 11.87 15.40
C LEU A 181 11.90 12.47 16.50
N ASN A 182 13.05 13.05 16.13
CA ASN A 182 13.98 13.93 16.90
C ASN A 182 14.27 13.67 18.40
N SER A 183 13.76 12.60 19.00
CA SER A 183 13.91 12.13 20.40
C SER A 183 13.06 10.88 20.71
N TYR A 184 12.14 10.47 19.81
CA TYR A 184 11.18 9.38 20.05
C TYR A 184 11.49 8.09 19.27
N PRO A 185 11.06 6.93 19.81
CA PRO A 185 11.07 5.64 19.10
C PRO A 185 10.23 5.70 17.80
N TYR A 186 10.44 4.73 16.91
CA TYR A 186 9.63 4.59 15.69
C TYR A 186 8.15 4.44 16.03
N LEU A 187 7.30 4.79 15.07
CA LEU A 187 5.85 4.65 15.21
C LEU A 187 5.31 3.61 14.24
N ILE A 188 4.46 2.72 14.77
CA ILE A 188 3.61 1.84 13.97
C ILE A 188 2.16 2.29 14.13
N LYS A 189 1.48 2.67 13.05
CA LYS A 189 0.03 2.97 13.03
C LYS A 189 -0.70 1.82 12.32
N THR A 190 -1.68 1.21 12.95
CA THR A 190 -2.60 0.27 12.30
C THR A 190 -3.95 0.92 12.08
N ILE A 191 -4.53 0.76 10.89
CA ILE A 191 -5.87 1.21 10.54
C ILE A 191 -6.64 0.01 9.97
N ILE A 192 -7.86 -0.20 10.44
CA ILE A 192 -8.74 -1.27 9.99
C ILE A 192 -10.00 -0.62 9.42
N PHE A 193 -10.26 -0.87 8.13
CA PHE A 193 -11.32 -0.25 7.34
C PHE A 193 -12.47 -1.24 7.12
N GLN A 194 -13.69 -0.77 7.28
CA GLN A 194 -14.87 -1.49 6.79
C GLN A 194 -14.98 -1.33 5.27
N LYS A 195 -14.91 -2.45 4.54
CA LYS A 195 -15.06 -2.50 3.08
C LYS A 195 -16.46 -2.90 2.65
N SER A 196 -17.13 -3.76 3.41
CA SER A 196 -18.51 -4.18 3.14
C SER A 196 -19.49 -3.47 4.08
N PRO A 197 -20.58 -2.85 3.58
CA PRO A 197 -21.60 -2.26 4.45
C PRO A 197 -22.41 -3.31 5.22
N LEU A 198 -22.26 -4.60 4.89
CA LEU A 198 -23.04 -5.69 5.47
C LEU A 198 -22.54 -6.15 6.84
N ILE A 199 -21.33 -5.74 7.25
CA ILE A 199 -20.83 -6.06 8.60
C ILE A 199 -21.33 -5.05 9.62
N THR A 200 -21.70 -5.55 10.79
CA THR A 200 -22.09 -4.69 11.91
C THR A 200 -20.86 -4.05 12.56
N PRO A 201 -21.01 -2.90 13.24
CA PRO A 201 -19.91 -2.28 13.99
C PRO A 201 -19.31 -3.21 15.07
N GLU A 202 -20.12 -4.09 15.64
CA GLU A 202 -19.68 -5.05 16.66
C GLU A 202 -18.82 -6.17 16.05
N GLU A 203 -19.25 -6.75 14.92
CA GLU A 203 -18.45 -7.71 14.17
C GLU A 203 -17.13 -7.07 13.68
N MET A 204 -17.18 -5.82 13.23
CA MET A 204 -15.99 -5.07 12.86
C MET A 204 -15.01 -4.95 14.03
N LYS A 205 -15.48 -4.55 15.22
CA LYS A 205 -14.65 -4.46 16.44
C LYS A 205 -14.05 -5.80 16.82
N GLN A 206 -14.82 -6.89 16.75
CA GLN A 206 -14.33 -8.22 17.08
C GLN A 206 -13.21 -8.67 16.14
N LYS A 207 -13.40 -8.51 14.83
CA LYS A 207 -12.38 -8.83 13.83
C LYS A 207 -11.15 -7.93 13.97
N ALA A 208 -11.35 -6.64 14.26
CA ALA A 208 -10.27 -5.68 14.50
C ALA A 208 -9.42 -6.04 15.73
N ASN A 209 -10.07 -6.33 16.86
CA ASN A 209 -9.39 -6.73 18.09
C ASN A 209 -8.62 -8.05 17.91
N TRP A 210 -9.22 -9.01 17.20
CA TRP A 210 -8.54 -10.26 16.86
C TRP A 210 -7.27 -9.98 16.02
N PHE A 211 -7.38 -9.19 14.96
CA PHE A 211 -6.23 -8.81 14.14
C PHE A 211 -5.14 -8.15 14.98
N LYS A 212 -5.50 -7.10 15.75
CA LYS A 212 -4.59 -6.37 16.63
C LYS A 212 -3.86 -7.31 17.60
N TYR A 213 -4.56 -8.22 18.25
CA TYR A 213 -3.95 -9.17 19.19
C TYR A 213 -2.85 -10.01 18.52
N HIS A 214 -3.14 -10.62 17.37
CA HIS A 214 -2.17 -11.48 16.68
C HIS A 214 -1.05 -10.68 16.01
N PHE A 215 -1.38 -9.50 15.49
CA PHE A 215 -0.41 -8.56 14.94
C PHE A 215 0.59 -8.12 16.02
N ASN A 216 0.10 -7.70 17.20
CA ASN A 216 0.95 -7.27 18.32
C ASN A 216 1.79 -8.43 18.87
N LYS A 217 1.21 -9.64 18.97
CA LYS A 217 1.96 -10.85 19.35
C LYS A 217 3.10 -11.16 18.36
N LYS A 218 2.92 -10.82 17.08
CA LYS A 218 3.96 -10.99 16.06
C LYS A 218 5.01 -9.87 16.14
N LEU A 219 4.58 -8.61 16.31
CA LEU A 219 5.48 -7.47 16.51
C LEU A 219 6.37 -7.67 17.74
N ALA A 220 5.83 -8.13 18.86
CA ALA A 220 6.60 -8.41 20.08
C ALA A 220 7.69 -9.49 19.89
N LYS A 221 7.60 -10.32 18.83
CA LYS A 221 8.65 -11.28 18.46
C LYS A 221 9.71 -10.68 17.55
N ILE A 222 9.41 -9.55 16.90
CA ILE A 222 10.32 -8.83 15.99
C ILE A 222 11.17 -7.84 16.80
N GLY A 223 10.57 -7.16 17.78
CA GLY A 223 11.26 -6.21 18.65
C GLY A 223 10.35 -5.72 19.79
N ALA A 224 10.81 -4.72 20.54
CA ALA A 224 10.08 -4.23 21.70
C ALA A 224 8.93 -3.29 21.27
N LEU A 225 7.72 -3.66 21.69
CA LEU A 225 6.60 -2.72 21.75
C LEU A 225 6.75 -1.93 23.05
N ILE A 226 7.00 -0.63 22.93
CA ILE A 226 7.31 0.22 24.07
C ILE A 226 6.02 0.66 24.77
N GLU A 227 5.00 1.06 23.99
CA GLU A 227 3.72 1.53 24.52
C GLU A 227 2.65 1.55 23.40
N GLU A 228 1.43 1.09 23.70
CA GLU A 228 0.25 1.40 22.87
C GLU A 228 -0.21 2.81 23.22
N TYR A 229 -0.03 3.73 22.28
CA TYR A 229 -0.48 5.11 22.40
C TYR A 229 -1.84 5.23 21.71
N LEU A 230 -2.88 5.51 22.50
CA LEU A 230 -4.14 6.00 21.96
C LEU A 230 -4.00 7.53 21.86
N PRO A 231 -3.87 8.12 20.65
CA PRO A 231 -3.95 9.57 20.54
C PRO A 231 -5.30 10.01 21.15
N GLU A 232 -5.32 11.11 21.90
CA GLU A 232 -6.50 11.57 22.67
C GLU A 232 -7.78 11.71 21.83
N GLU A 233 -7.68 11.71 20.49
CA GLU A 233 -8.80 11.71 19.56
C GLU A 233 -9.37 10.32 19.17
N SER A 234 -8.79 9.19 19.61
CA SER A 234 -9.15 7.83 19.11
C SER A 234 -10.36 7.15 19.79
N VAL A 235 -11.37 7.94 20.19
CA VAL A 235 -12.66 7.44 20.74
C VAL A 235 -13.65 7.22 19.60
N LEU A 236 -13.75 6.02 19.01
CA LEU A 236 -14.82 5.63 18.05
C LEU A 236 -15.35 6.80 17.22
N GLN A 237 -14.47 7.51 16.53
CA GLN A 237 -14.87 8.72 15.84
C GLN A 237 -15.37 8.34 14.46
N LEU A 238 -16.68 8.48 14.24
CA LEU A 238 -17.23 8.79 12.92
C LEU A 238 -16.66 10.15 12.49
N LYS A 239 -15.37 10.21 12.15
CA LYS A 239 -14.72 11.40 11.61
C LYS A 239 -14.38 11.15 10.15
N SER A 240 -14.80 12.06 9.29
CA SER A 240 -14.33 12.15 7.92
C SER A 240 -12.81 12.28 7.95
N SER A 241 -12.10 11.29 7.39
CA SER A 241 -10.64 11.25 7.44
C SER A 241 -10.05 12.20 6.40
N ARG A 242 -10.14 13.50 6.66
CA ARG A 242 -9.25 14.48 6.06
C ARG A 242 -9.25 15.73 6.92
N ASN A 243 -8.20 15.90 7.73
CA ASN A 243 -7.50 17.18 7.87
C ASN A 243 -6.43 17.24 8.98
N ASN A 244 -6.29 16.25 9.87
CA ASN A 244 -5.33 16.37 10.98
C ASN A 244 -4.27 15.24 11.08
N ASP A 245 -4.17 14.34 10.11
CA ASP A 245 -3.13 13.30 10.15
C ASP A 245 -1.81 13.85 9.59
N TRP A 246 -0.86 14.15 10.48
CA TRP A 246 0.55 14.48 10.18
C TRP A 246 1.30 13.41 9.36
N PHE A 247 0.63 12.34 8.92
CA PHE A 247 1.11 11.27 8.05
C PHE A 247 0.80 11.48 6.56
N PHE A 248 -0.08 12.42 6.18
CA PHE A 248 -0.50 12.63 4.78
C PHE A 248 0.03 13.92 4.15
N GLN A 249 0.89 14.68 4.85
CA GLN A 249 1.26 16.03 4.41
C GLN A 249 2.30 16.12 3.27
N THR A 250 2.82 15.01 2.77
CA THR A 250 3.97 15.05 1.86
C THR A 250 3.70 14.22 0.61
N CYS A 251 3.02 14.81 -0.38
CA CYS A 251 3.25 14.51 -1.81
C CYS A 251 2.47 15.43 -2.76
N ILE A 252 2.26 16.69 -2.38
CA ILE A 252 1.86 17.76 -3.30
C ILE A 252 2.76 18.94 -2.99
N ASN A 253 3.89 18.99 -3.69
CA ASN A 253 4.62 20.19 -4.12
C ASN A 253 5.68 19.74 -5.12
#